data_AF-A0A821LK41-F1
#
_entry.id   AF-A0A821LK41-F1
#
_cell.length_a   1.000
_cell.length_b   1.000
_cell.length_c   1.000
_cell.angle_alpha   90.00
_cell.angle_beta   90.00
_cell.angle_gamma   90.00
#
_symmetry.space_group_name_H-M   'P 1'
#
loop_
_entity.id
_entity.type
_entity.pdbx_description
1 polymer ?
#
loop_
_entity_poly.entity_id
_entity_poly.type
_entity_poly.pdbx_seq_one_letter_code
_entity_poly.pdbx_strand_id
1 'polypeptide(L)'
;MAIIHSPPFIILKNSASTYSDMTDNYKIIDITEFDGLFKDIILYLKDRMSFRPVIIIAKPTIQYNELVDGVANGLFDTVMTTIAINAKRSKIVDFSAAIFPRSYRIVTRKPKSSQLNFLFFLKPFSWTLWLLILGTVFYA
;
A
#
# COMPACT_ATOMS: atom_id res chain seq x y z
N MET A 1 8.02 -18.11 5.64
CA MET A 1 7.74 -17.41 4.36
C MET A 1 6.52 -16.52 4.54
N ALA A 2 6.77 -15.26 4.85
CA ALA A 2 5.80 -14.17 4.80
C ALA A 2 6.63 -12.94 4.41
N ILE A 3 6.41 -12.44 3.20
CA ILE A 3 7.14 -11.30 2.63
C ILE A 3 6.31 -10.06 2.98
N ILE A 4 6.84 -9.15 3.79
CA ILE A 4 6.23 -7.83 3.99
C ILE A 4 6.59 -6.98 2.78
N HIS A 5 5.79 -7.12 1.74
CA HIS A 5 5.85 -6.32 0.53
C HIS A 5 4.96 -5.08 0.74
N SER A 6 5.56 -3.92 0.97
CA SER A 6 4.98 -2.69 0.42
C SER A 6 6.05 -1.90 -0.37
N PRO A 7 6.51 -2.42 -1.52
CA PRO A 7 7.04 -1.55 -2.54
C PRO A 7 5.98 -0.49 -2.87
N PRO A 8 6.38 0.77 -3.15
CA PRO A 8 7.73 1.15 -3.60
C PRO A 8 8.59 1.92 -2.58
N PHE A 9 8.26 1.93 -1.29
CA PHE A 9 8.82 2.93 -0.37
C PHE A 9 10.26 2.65 0.10
N ILE A 10 10.59 1.38 0.40
CA ILE A 10 11.95 0.93 0.73
C ILE A 10 12.20 -0.44 0.09
N ILE A 11 13.35 -0.59 -0.56
CA ILE A 11 13.83 -1.83 -1.18
C ILE A 11 15.26 -2.06 -0.69
N LEU A 12 15.47 -3.05 0.17
CA LEU A 12 16.81 -3.41 0.63
C LEU A 12 17.54 -4.21 -0.45
N LYS A 13 18.79 -3.87 -0.73
CA LYS A 13 19.62 -4.59 -1.72
C LYS A 13 19.86 -6.04 -1.31
N ASN A 14 20.07 -6.31 -0.02
CA ASN A 14 20.23 -7.66 0.52
C ASN A 14 19.35 -7.87 1.76
N SER A 15 18.03 -7.88 1.56
CA SER A 15 17.07 -8.00 2.68
C SER A 15 17.34 -9.19 3.60
N ALA A 16 17.61 -10.38 3.04
CA ALA A 16 17.78 -11.60 3.82
C ALA A 16 18.98 -11.54 4.78
N SER A 17 20.15 -11.09 4.30
CA SER A 17 21.31 -10.91 5.18
C SER A 17 21.09 -9.77 6.15
N THR A 18 20.55 -8.63 5.68
CA THR A 18 20.33 -7.45 6.52
C THR A 18 19.50 -7.79 7.74
N TYR A 19 18.43 -8.58 7.59
CA TYR A 19 17.57 -9.00 8.71
C TYR A 19 18.15 -10.16 9.53
N SER A 20 18.87 -11.10 8.92
CA SER A 20 19.53 -12.19 9.64
C SER A 20 20.65 -11.70 10.57
N ASP A 21 21.33 -10.62 10.17
CA ASP A 21 22.41 -10.01 10.93
C ASP A 21 21.92 -9.08 12.06
N MET A 22 20.60 -8.88 12.21
CA MET A 22 20.05 -8.01 13.26
C MET A 22 19.97 -8.75 14.59
N THR A 23 20.90 -8.44 15.51
CA THR A 23 20.81 -8.86 16.92
C THR A 23 19.69 -8.11 17.63
N ASP A 24 19.65 -6.79 17.48
CA ASP A 24 18.64 -5.92 18.10
C ASP A 24 17.42 -5.66 17.21
N ASN A 25 16.44 -4.96 17.76
CA ASN A 25 15.23 -4.53 17.06
C ASN A 25 15.51 -3.53 15.92
N TYR A 26 16.68 -2.89 15.96
CA TYR A 26 17.08 -1.84 15.05
C TYR A 26 18.49 -2.09 14.53
N LYS A 27 18.75 -1.70 13.28
CA LYS A 27 20.09 -1.73 12.67
C LYS A 27 20.36 -0.45 11.91
N ILE A 28 21.53 0.13 12.14
CA ILE A 28 22.02 1.25 11.34
C ILE A 28 22.51 0.71 10.00
N ILE A 29 22.09 1.36 8.93
CA ILE A 29 22.48 1.00 7.56
C ILE A 29 22.92 2.24 6.80
N ASP A 30 23.74 2.05 5.77
CA ASP A 30 24.11 3.14 4.87
C ASP A 30 23.00 3.41 3.84
N ILE A 31 22.93 4.66 3.36
CA ILE A 31 21.98 5.09 2.32
C ILE A 31 22.17 4.35 0.99
N THR A 32 23.34 3.73 0.80
CA THR A 32 23.64 2.91 -0.36
C THR A 32 23.05 1.50 -0.28
N GLU A 33 22.64 1.02 0.91
CA GLU A 33 22.17 -0.35 1.14
C GLU A 33 20.68 -0.55 0.80
N PHE A 34 19.95 0.54 0.57
CA PHE A 34 18.56 0.49 0.14
C PHE A 34 18.28 1.45 -1.01
N ASP A 35 17.12 1.24 -1.61
CA ASP A 35 16.54 2.06 -2.66
C ASP A 35 15.05 2.30 -2.41
N GLY A 36 14.42 3.13 -3.23
CA GLY A 36 12.99 3.43 -3.15
C GLY A 36 12.67 4.85 -2.72
N LEU A 37 11.38 5.15 -2.66
CA LEU A 37 10.89 6.53 -2.55
C LEU A 37 11.38 7.28 -1.31
N PHE A 38 11.54 6.61 -0.16
CA PHE A 38 12.04 7.29 1.04
C PHE A 38 13.51 7.70 0.93
N LYS A 39 14.32 7.01 0.13
CA LYS A 39 15.70 7.42 -0.15
C LYS A 39 15.72 8.77 -0.85
N ASP A 40 14.90 8.91 -1.89
CA ASP A 40 14.80 10.16 -2.67
C ASP A 40 14.31 11.31 -1.81
N ILE A 41 13.31 11.06 -0.95
CA ILE A 41 12.80 12.05 0.01
C ILE A 41 13.90 12.45 1.00
N ILE A 42 14.64 11.49 1.58
CA ILE A 42 15.73 11.78 2.52
C ILE A 42 16.82 12.61 1.84
N LEU A 43 17.22 12.25 0.63
CA LEU A 43 18.24 12.99 -0.14
C LEU A 43 17.77 14.41 -0.48
N TYR A 44 16.52 14.55 -0.91
CA TYR A 44 15.92 15.86 -1.19
C TYR A 44 15.86 16.74 0.07
N LEU A 45 15.42 16.17 1.18
CA LEU A 45 15.36 16.88 2.46
C LEU A 45 16.75 17.23 2.96
N LYS A 46 17.74 16.35 2.80
CA LYS A 46 19.15 16.59 3.16
C LYS A 46 19.68 17.82 2.43
N ASP A 47 19.45 17.91 1.12
CA ASP A 47 19.87 19.05 0.30
C ASP A 47 19.20 20.35 0.75
N ARG A 48 17.88 20.29 1.00
CA ARG A 48 17.10 21.48 1.39
C ARG A 48 17.34 21.98 2.81
N MET A 49 17.57 21.08 3.76
CA MET A 49 17.62 21.39 5.19
C MET A 49 19.02 21.24 5.79
N SER A 50 20.01 20.78 5.01
CA SER A 50 21.42 20.66 5.42
C SER A 50 21.66 19.78 6.67
N PHE A 51 20.84 18.75 6.89
CA PHE A 51 21.04 17.79 8.00
C PHE A 51 21.83 16.55 7.57
N ARG A 52 22.35 15.81 8.54
CA ARG A 52 23.04 14.53 8.33
C ARG A 52 22.10 13.36 8.67
N PRO A 53 21.56 12.63 7.70
CA PRO A 53 20.66 11.51 7.99
C PRO A 53 21.44 10.33 8.57
N VAL A 54 21.00 9.82 9.72
CA VAL A 54 21.37 8.48 10.22
C VAL A 54 20.19 7.57 9.98
N ILE A 55 20.41 6.48 9.25
CA ILE A 55 19.32 5.63 8.76
C ILE A 55 19.27 4.37 9.61
N ILE A 56 18.12 4.17 10.26
CA ILE A 56 17.87 3.04 11.15
C ILE A 56 16.71 2.23 10.56
N ILE A 57 16.93 0.94 10.33
CA ILE A 57 15.89 0.02 9.92
C ILE A 57 15.41 -0.77 11.13
N ALA A 58 14.08 -0.82 11.26
CA ALA A 58 13.37 -1.63 12.23
C ALA A 58 13.16 -3.06 11.71
N LYS A 59 13.21 -4.04 12.61
CA LYS A 59 12.79 -5.42 12.31
C LYS A 59 11.34 -5.44 11.79
N PRO A 60 11.00 -6.30 10.82
CA PRO A 60 9.64 -6.38 10.28
C PRO A 60 8.57 -6.82 11.29
N THR A 61 8.99 -7.36 12.44
CA THR A 61 8.14 -7.80 13.54
C THR A 61 7.69 -6.66 14.45
N ILE A 62 8.29 -5.48 14.34
CA ILE A 62 8.01 -4.35 15.22
C ILE A 62 6.64 -3.75 14.89
N GLN A 63 5.88 -3.43 15.93
CA GLN A 63 4.57 -2.83 15.77
C GLN A 63 4.68 -1.34 15.48
N TYR A 64 3.73 -0.81 14.71
CA TYR A 64 3.66 0.64 14.44
C TYR A 64 3.54 1.50 15.70
N ASN A 65 2.97 0.96 16.80
CA ASN A 65 2.90 1.70 18.05
C ASN A 65 4.28 1.86 18.68
N GLU A 66 5.12 0.82 18.66
CA GLU A 66 6.49 0.88 19.16
C GLU A 66 7.33 1.88 18.38
N LEU A 67 7.09 2.02 17.07
CA LEU A 67 7.74 3.06 16.27
C LEU A 67 7.29 4.46 16.69
N VAL A 68 6.00 4.66 16.99
CA VAL A 68 5.51 5.97 17.43
C VAL A 68 6.01 6.29 18.84
N ASP A 69 5.97 5.32 19.75
CA ASP A 69 6.45 5.45 21.11
C ASP A 69 7.97 5.69 21.14
N GLY A 70 8.72 5.12 20.19
CA GLY A 70 10.15 5.39 20.05
C GLY A 70 10.45 6.83 19.64
N VAL A 71 9.61 7.49 18.82
CA VAL A 71 9.74 8.94 18.57
C VAL A 71 9.42 9.70 19.85
N ALA A 72 8.29 9.37 20.50
CA ALA A 72 7.83 10.07 21.69
C ALA A 72 8.85 10.00 22.85
N ASN A 73 9.57 8.87 22.96
CA ASN A 73 10.59 8.64 23.97
C ASN A 73 12.00 9.12 23.54
N GLY A 74 12.16 9.68 22.34
CA GLY A 74 13.44 10.20 21.85
C GLY A 74 14.47 9.14 21.45
N LEU A 75 14.04 7.90 21.15
CA LEU A 75 14.93 6.86 20.61
C LEU A 75 15.40 7.18 19.19
N PHE A 76 14.60 7.92 18.43
CA PHE A 76 14.92 8.43 17.11
C PHE A 76 14.12 9.72 16.83
N ASP A 77 14.69 10.61 16.03
CA ASP A 77 14.11 11.93 15.79
C ASP A 77 12.88 11.89 14.88
N THR A 78 12.82 10.93 13.97
CA THR A 78 11.76 10.83 12.96
C THR A 78 11.58 9.39 12.47
N VAL A 79 10.35 9.09 12.03
CA VAL A 79 10.01 7.81 11.40
C VAL A 79 9.37 8.06 10.05
N MET A 80 9.94 7.47 9.01
CA MET A 80 9.39 7.47 7.66
C MET A 80 8.85 6.08 7.31
N THR A 81 7.53 5.90 7.44
CA THR A 81 6.84 4.68 7.03
C THR A 81 5.35 4.96 6.80
N THR A 82 4.61 3.95 6.34
CA THR A 82 3.18 4.03 6.00
C THR A 82 2.27 3.99 7.24
N ILE A 83 2.63 4.75 8.29
CA ILE A 83 1.86 4.84 9.53
C ILE A 83 0.57 5.63 9.29
N ALA A 84 -0.55 5.03 9.68
CA ALA A 84 -1.81 5.75 9.77
C ALA A 84 -1.79 6.75 10.94
N ILE A 85 -1.95 8.04 10.61
CA ILE A 85 -2.27 9.10 11.59
C ILE A 85 -3.63 8.77 12.21
N ASN A 86 -3.66 8.68 13.54
CA ASN A 86 -4.83 8.40 14.37
C ASN A 86 -4.81 9.37 15.57
N ALA A 87 -5.98 9.74 16.08
CA ALA A 87 -6.15 10.57 17.26
C ALA A 87 -5.34 10.11 18.47
N LYS A 88 -5.23 8.79 18.73
CA LYS A 88 -4.40 8.28 19.84
C LYS A 88 -2.92 8.62 19.67
N ARG A 89 -2.38 8.49 18.47
CA ARG A 89 -0.96 8.73 18.16
C ARG A 89 -0.67 10.24 18.08
N SER A 90 -1.61 11.03 17.56
CA SER A 90 -1.48 12.49 17.48
C SER A 90 -1.45 13.19 18.85
N LYS A 91 -1.72 12.49 19.95
CA LYS A 91 -1.60 13.01 21.31
C LYS A 91 -0.17 12.91 21.87
N ILE A 92 0.65 12.02 21.31
CA ILE A 92 1.99 11.70 21.81
C ILE A 92 3.10 12.10 20.85
N VAL A 93 2.78 12.28 19.57
CA VAL A 93 3.71 12.76 18.54
C VAL A 93 2.98 13.67 17.56
N ASP A 94 3.72 14.61 16.97
CA ASP A 94 3.23 15.42 15.85
C ASP A 94 3.51 14.73 14.51
N PHE A 95 2.60 14.95 13.56
CA PHE A 95 2.71 14.45 12.19
C PHE A 95 2.84 15.61 11.20
N SER A 96 3.62 15.40 10.15
CA SER A 96 3.60 16.29 8.98
C SER A 96 2.27 16.18 8.22
N ALA A 97 2.07 17.09 7.28
CA ALA A 97 1.00 16.95 6.30
C ALA A 97 1.13 15.60 5.56
N ALA A 98 0.00 14.93 5.35
CA ALA A 98 -0.01 13.62 4.69
C ALA A 98 0.56 13.73 3.26
N ILE A 99 1.73 13.14 3.05
CA ILE A 99 2.43 13.16 1.75
C ILE A 99 1.71 12.26 0.73
N PHE A 100 1.10 11.16 1.20
CA PHE A 100 0.31 10.26 0.37
C PHE A 100 -1.16 10.29 0.75
N PRO A 101 -2.08 10.44 -0.21
CA PRO A 101 -3.50 10.34 0.06
C PRO A 101 -3.83 8.93 0.54
N ARG A 102 -4.44 8.84 1.72
CA ARG A 102 -5.00 7.58 2.23
C ARG A 102 -6.30 7.29 1.49
N SER A 103 -6.24 6.38 0.54
CA SER A 103 -7.44 5.85 -0.11
C SER A 103 -7.45 4.34 0.02
N TYR A 104 -8.41 3.83 0.77
CA TYR A 104 -8.76 2.42 0.74
C TYR A 104 -9.39 2.11 -0.62
N ARG A 105 -8.88 1.10 -1.31
CA ARG A 105 -9.35 0.71 -2.64
C ARG A 105 -9.64 -0.79 -2.64
N ILE A 106 -10.82 -1.17 -3.11
CA ILE A 106 -11.14 -2.57 -3.41
C ILE A 106 -10.76 -2.80 -4.87
N VAL A 107 -9.83 -3.71 -5.12
CA VAL A 107 -9.37 -4.06 -6.46
C VAL A 107 -10.03 -5.38 -6.86
N THR A 108 -10.86 -5.35 -7.90
CA THR A 108 -11.47 -6.55 -8.47
C THR A 108 -10.86 -6.86 -9.85
N ARG A 109 -10.96 -8.11 -10.28
CA ARG A 109 -10.53 -8.52 -11.62
C ARG A 109 -11.35 -7.76 -12.65
N LYS A 110 -10.70 -7.25 -13.71
CA LYS A 110 -11.42 -6.73 -14.88
C LYS A 110 -12.40 -7.79 -15.38
N PRO A 111 -13.68 -7.47 -15.60
CA PRO A 111 -14.59 -8.43 -16.19
C PRO A 111 -14.01 -8.87 -17.53
N LYS A 112 -14.10 -10.17 -17.84
CA LYS A 112 -13.85 -10.62 -19.21
C LYS A 112 -14.84 -9.84 -20.08
N SER A 113 -14.37 -9.20 -21.15
CA SER A 113 -15.25 -8.54 -22.11
C SER A 113 -16.35 -9.53 -22.47
N SER A 114 -17.62 -9.17 -22.26
CA SER A 114 -18.72 -10.01 -22.72
C SER A 114 -18.51 -10.22 -24.21
N GLN A 115 -18.38 -11.48 -24.64
CA GLN A 115 -18.42 -11.80 -26.06
C GLN A 115 -19.67 -11.14 -26.65
N LEU A 116 -19.55 -10.56 -27.84
CA LEU A 116 -20.68 -9.98 -28.56
C LEU A 116 -21.74 -11.08 -28.76
N ASN A 117 -22.74 -11.09 -27.89
CA ASN A 117 -23.86 -12.00 -28.00
C ASN A 117 -24.81 -11.42 -29.03
N PHE A 118 -24.76 -11.93 -30.26
CA PHE A 118 -25.69 -11.50 -31.33
C PHE A 118 -27.15 -11.71 -30.95
N LEU A 119 -27.46 -12.61 -30.02
CA LEU A 119 -28.81 -12.89 -29.50
C LEU A 119 -29.24 -11.93 -28.37
N PHE A 120 -28.44 -10.91 -28.05
CA PHE A 120 -28.78 -9.94 -26.99
C PHE A 120 -30.09 -9.19 -27.27
N PHE A 121 -30.46 -9.01 -28.55
CA PHE A 121 -31.74 -8.40 -28.93
C PHE A 121 -32.96 -9.27 -28.60
N LEU A 122 -32.79 -10.59 -28.38
CA LEU A 122 -33.87 -11.51 -27.99
C LEU A 122 -34.05 -11.60 -26.47
N LYS A 123 -33.07 -11.12 -25.69
CA LYS A 123 -33.08 -11.10 -24.22
C LYS A 123 -34.25 -10.37 -23.54
N PRO A 124 -34.82 -9.26 -24.08
CA PRO A 124 -35.91 -8.56 -23.39
C PRO A 124 -37.21 -9.37 -23.32
N PHE A 125 -37.39 -10.38 -24.16
CA PHE A 125 -38.56 -11.27 -24.14
C PHE A 125 -38.19 -12.64 -23.57
N SER A 126 -38.96 -13.12 -22.59
CA SER A 126 -38.82 -14.48 -22.09
C SER A 126 -39.24 -15.49 -23.16
N TRP A 127 -38.74 -16.73 -23.06
CA TRP A 127 -39.09 -17.82 -23.98
C TRP A 127 -40.62 -18.02 -24.10
N THR A 128 -41.33 -17.86 -22.99
CA THR A 128 -42.80 -17.93 -22.94
C THR A 128 -43.47 -16.84 -23.79
N LEU A 129 -42.97 -15.61 -23.75
CA LEU A 129 -43.51 -14.51 -24.57
C LEU A 129 -43.24 -14.71 -26.05
N TRP A 130 -42.06 -15.23 -26.42
CA TRP A 130 -41.76 -15.60 -27.80
C TRP A 130 -42.71 -16.67 -28.34
N LEU A 131 -43.03 -17.70 -27.53
CA LEU A 131 -43.99 -18.73 -27.89
C LEU A 131 -45.42 -18.18 -27.99
N LEU A 132 -45.80 -17.23 -27.13
CA LEU A 132 -47.11 -16.56 -27.22
C LEU A 132 -47.22 -15.71 -28.49
N ILE A 133 -46.21 -14.91 -28.82
CA ILE A 133 -46.18 -14.12 -30.06
C ILE A 133 -46.28 -15.06 -31.26
N LEU A 134 -45.49 -16.13 -31.28
CA LEU A 134 -45.54 -17.14 -32.33
C LEU A 134 -46.93 -17.77 -32.43
N GLY A 135 -47.51 -18.22 -31.30
CA GLY A 135 -48.86 -18.78 -31.25
C GLY A 135 -49.94 -17.81 -31.76
N THR A 136 -49.84 -16.52 -31.45
CA THR A 136 -50.76 -15.50 -31.97
C THR A 136 -50.61 -15.27 -33.47
N VAL A 137 -49.40 -15.36 -34.03
CA VAL A 137 -49.14 -15.20 -35.46
C VAL A 137 -49.68 -16.39 -36.27
N PHE A 138 -49.62 -17.61 -35.73
CA PHE A 138 -50.15 -18.80 -36.42
C PHE A 138 -51.67 -18.97 -36.30
N TYR A 139 -52.30 -18.29 -35.35
CA TYR A 139 -53.76 -18.31 -35.16
C TYR A 139 -54.48 -17.20 -35.97
N ALA A 140 -53.73 -16.19 -36.43
CA ALA A 140 -54.21 -15.15 -37.34
C ALA A 140 -54.19 -15.61 -38.80
#